data_AF-G9K3N6-F1
#
_entry.id   AF-G9K3N6-F1
#
_cell.length_a   1.000
_cell.length_b   1.000
_cell.length_c   1.000
_cell.angle_alpha   90.00
_cell.angle_beta   90.00
_cell.angle_gamma   90.00
#
_symmetry.space_group_name_H-M   'P 1'
#
loop_
_entity.id
_entity.type
_entity.pdbx_description
1 polymer ?
#
loop_
_entity_poly.entity_id
_entity_poly.type
_entity_poly.pdbx_seq_one_letter_code
_entity_poly.pdbx_strand_id
1 'polypeptide(L)'
;YWDLMNSSEKYDKIPEIWEGHNVADYIDPDIMQKLEELEKEEELRTAAGEYDSESDSEDEEMGEIRRLAKQIREKKKLKILQSKEKNTQGPRMPRTAKKVQRKVLEDEMRSLGVDMDDKDNAHYAVQAR
;
A
#
# COMPACT_ATOMS: atom_id res chain seq x y z
N TYR A 1 -41.11 -8.42 44.46
CA TYR A 1 -40.37 -9.29 45.40
C TYR A 1 -39.96 -10.53 44.62
N TRP A 2 -38.66 -10.82 44.57
CA TRP A 2 -38.08 -11.93 43.82
C TRP A 2 -37.43 -12.89 44.82
N ASP A 3 -37.49 -14.19 44.53
CA ASP A 3 -36.81 -15.22 45.30
C ASP A 3 -35.71 -15.85 44.46
N LEU A 4 -34.48 -15.80 44.97
CA LEU A 4 -33.26 -16.23 44.31
C LEU A 4 -32.54 -17.19 45.26
N MET A 5 -31.68 -18.04 44.70
CA MET A 5 -30.91 -19.03 45.47
C MET A 5 -30.09 -18.37 46.58
N ASN A 6 -29.48 -17.21 46.28
CA ASN A 6 -28.77 -16.38 47.25
C ASN A 6 -29.51 -15.04 47.44
N SER A 7 -29.75 -14.66 48.70
CA SER A 7 -30.47 -13.43 49.03
C SER A 7 -29.65 -12.15 48.83
N SER A 8 -28.32 -12.25 48.82
CA SER A 8 -27.40 -11.14 48.59
C SER A 8 -27.46 -10.59 47.16
N GLU A 9 -27.70 -11.47 46.18
CA GLU A 9 -27.68 -11.14 44.75
C GLU A 9 -28.94 -10.42 44.26
N LYS A 10 -29.95 -10.25 45.14
CA LYS A 10 -31.26 -9.65 44.80
C LYS A 10 -31.19 -8.21 44.28
N TYR A 11 -30.12 -7.49 44.58
CA TYR A 11 -29.92 -6.10 44.18
C TYR A 11 -28.71 -5.91 43.24
N ASP A 12 -28.15 -7.01 42.72
CA ASP A 12 -27.05 -6.96 41.77
C ASP A 12 -27.52 -6.43 40.41
N LYS A 13 -26.63 -5.69 39.73
CA LYS A 13 -26.92 -5.09 38.43
C LYS A 13 -26.49 -6.06 37.33
N ILE A 14 -27.46 -6.48 36.51
CA ILE A 14 -27.21 -7.35 35.35
C ILE A 14 -26.71 -6.49 34.18
N PRO A 15 -25.55 -6.80 33.57
CA PRO A 15 -25.12 -6.15 32.35
C PRO A 15 -25.99 -6.63 31.17
N GLU A 16 -26.46 -5.69 30.35
CA GLU A 16 -27.36 -5.99 29.22
C GLU A 16 -26.61 -6.07 27.89
N ILE A 17 -25.64 -5.19 27.67
CA ILE A 17 -24.90 -5.05 26.41
C ILE A 17 -23.39 -5.06 26.68
N TRP A 18 -22.65 -5.83 25.88
CA TRP A 18 -21.20 -5.86 25.84
C TRP A 18 -20.69 -5.79 24.39
N GLU A 19 -19.84 -4.82 24.07
CA GLU A 19 -19.25 -4.62 22.73
C GLU A 19 -20.24 -4.67 21.54
N GLY A 20 -21.50 -4.27 21.77
CA GLY A 20 -22.55 -4.30 20.76
C GLY A 20 -23.30 -5.63 20.63
N HIS A 21 -23.11 -6.54 21.58
CA HIS A 21 -23.81 -7.81 21.69
C HIS A 21 -24.65 -7.86 22.98
N ASN A 22 -25.80 -8.53 22.94
CA ASN A 22 -26.66 -8.67 24.11
C ASN A 22 -26.16 -9.83 24.98
N VAL A 23 -25.98 -9.58 26.28
CA VAL A 23 -25.52 -10.61 27.22
C VAL A 23 -26.57 -11.72 27.39
N ALA A 24 -27.85 -11.38 27.30
CA ALA A 24 -28.97 -12.32 27.44
C ALA A 24 -28.95 -13.47 26.42
N ASP A 25 -28.41 -13.23 25.22
CA ASP A 25 -28.33 -14.23 24.15
C ASP A 25 -27.30 -15.33 24.46
N TYR A 26 -26.40 -15.11 25.42
CA TYR A 26 -25.32 -16.02 25.82
C TYR A 26 -25.53 -16.64 27.22
N ILE A 27 -26.73 -16.55 27.80
CA ILE A 27 -27.04 -17.19 29.09
C ILE A 27 -27.49 -18.63 28.85
N ASP A 28 -26.59 -19.60 29.04
CA ASP A 28 -26.85 -21.04 28.90
C ASP A 28 -26.14 -21.82 30.02
N PRO A 29 -26.80 -22.76 30.73
CA PRO A 29 -26.16 -23.58 31.75
C PRO A 29 -24.96 -24.39 31.23
N ASP A 30 -24.96 -24.78 29.94
CA ASP A 30 -23.93 -25.62 29.33
C ASP A 30 -22.88 -24.78 28.56
N ILE A 31 -22.87 -23.46 28.72
CA ILE A 31 -21.95 -22.56 27.99
C ILE A 31 -20.48 -22.92 28.18
N MET A 32 -20.10 -23.38 29.38
CA MET A 32 -18.72 -23.77 29.69
C MET A 32 -18.30 -25.02 28.93
N GLN A 33 -19.22 -25.98 28.73
CA GLN A 33 -18.92 -27.19 27.96
C GLN A 33 -18.77 -26.85 26.47
N LYS A 34 -19.68 -26.02 25.93
CA LYS A 34 -19.60 -25.55 24.54
C LYS A 34 -18.31 -24.76 24.28
N LEU A 35 -17.87 -23.97 25.26
CA LEU A 35 -16.61 -23.23 25.18
C LEU A 35 -15.41 -24.19 25.12
N GLU A 36 -15.36 -25.22 25.97
CA GLU A 36 -14.28 -26.21 25.96
C GLU A 36 -14.20 -26.99 24.63
N GLU A 37 -15.35 -27.31 24.03
CA GLU A 37 -15.41 -27.94 22.71
C GLU A 37 -14.88 -27.01 21.60
N LEU A 38 -15.22 -25.72 21.65
CA LEU A 38 -14.73 -24.71 20.71
C LEU A 38 -13.23 -24.46 20.85
N GLU A 39 -12.70 -24.38 22.08
CA GLU A 39 -11.27 -24.18 22.33
C GLU A 39 -10.45 -25.36 21.77
N LYS A 40 -10.91 -26.61 21.97
CA LYS A 40 -10.27 -27.79 21.36
C LYS A 40 -10.30 -27.77 19.84
N GLU A 41 -11.40 -27.29 19.24
CA GLU A 41 -11.48 -27.13 17.79
C GLU A 41 -10.51 -26.05 17.29
N GLU A 42 -10.41 -24.93 18.00
CA GLU A 42 -9.46 -23.86 17.66
C GLU A 42 -8.00 -24.31 17.77
N GLU A 43 -7.66 -25.09 18.80
CA GLU A 43 -6.33 -25.70 18.95
C GLU A 43 -5.99 -26.58 17.75
N LEU A 44 -6.95 -27.39 17.27
CA LEU A 44 -6.76 -28.22 16.08
C LEU A 44 -6.59 -27.38 14.80
N ARG A 45 -7.38 -26.31 14.63
CA ARG A 45 -7.26 -25.39 13.48
C ARG A 45 -5.94 -24.64 13.49
N THR A 46 -5.49 -24.21 14.65
CA THR A 46 -4.20 -23.54 14.83
C THR A 46 -3.05 -24.50 14.57
N ALA A 47 -3.12 -25.74 15.08
CA ALA A 47 -2.12 -26.77 14.81
C ALA A 47 -2.08 -27.20 13.32
N ALA A 48 -3.21 -27.07 12.61
CA ALA A 48 -3.28 -27.28 11.17
C ALA A 48 -2.71 -26.10 10.35
N GLY A 49 -2.34 -24.99 10.99
CA GLY A 49 -1.76 -23.81 10.33
C GLY A 49 -2.79 -22.89 9.67
N GLU A 50 -4.08 -22.98 9.99
CA GLU A 50 -5.14 -22.14 9.38
C GLU A 50 -4.87 -20.62 9.56
N TYR A 51 -4.22 -20.25 10.67
CA TYR A 51 -3.87 -18.88 11.00
C TYR A 51 -2.42 -18.52 10.73
N ASP A 52 -1.64 -19.45 10.16
CA ASP A 52 -0.28 -19.12 9.73
C ASP A 52 -0.38 -18.21 8.51
N SER A 53 -0.08 -16.92 8.73
CA SER A 53 0.16 -16.00 7.61
C SER A 53 1.52 -16.36 7.01
N GLU A 54 1.55 -17.34 6.13
CA GLU A 54 2.72 -17.63 5.31
C GLU A 54 3.01 -16.40 4.43
N SER A 55 3.85 -15.50 4.94
CA SER A 55 4.52 -14.50 4.12
C SER A 55 5.56 -15.26 3.34
N ASP A 56 5.17 -15.70 2.14
CA ASP A 56 6.06 -16.26 1.14
C ASP A 56 7.37 -15.45 1.15
N SER A 57 8.49 -16.11 1.45
CA SER A 57 9.77 -15.44 1.61
C SER A 57 10.11 -14.77 0.29
N GLU A 58 10.15 -13.43 0.28
CA GLU A 58 10.44 -12.68 -0.93
C GLU A 58 11.89 -12.94 -1.35
N ASP A 59 12.06 -13.77 -2.38
CA ASP A 59 13.36 -13.95 -3.03
C ASP A 59 13.97 -12.59 -3.38
N GLU A 60 15.31 -12.49 -3.33
CA GLU A 60 16.04 -11.26 -3.63
C GLU A 60 15.64 -10.68 -5.00
N GLU A 61 15.41 -11.55 -5.99
CA GLU A 61 14.92 -11.20 -7.33
C GLU A 61 13.52 -10.55 -7.30
N MET A 62 12.58 -11.09 -6.52
CA MET A 62 11.23 -10.53 -6.35
C MET A 62 11.28 -9.15 -5.71
N GLY A 63 12.18 -8.95 -4.75
CA GLY A 63 12.46 -7.65 -4.14
C GLY A 63 12.97 -6.62 -5.16
N GLU A 64 13.90 -7.02 -6.03
CA GLU A 64 14.43 -6.18 -7.11
C GLU A 64 13.36 -5.83 -8.15
N ILE A 65 12.58 -6.80 -8.60
CA ILE A 65 11.47 -6.59 -9.55
C ILE A 65 10.48 -5.58 -8.99
N ARG A 66 10.12 -5.67 -7.71
CA ARG A 66 9.20 -4.71 -7.08
C ARG A 66 9.79 -3.31 -7.00
N ARG A 67 11.07 -3.18 -6.64
CA ARG A 67 11.76 -1.87 -6.61
C ARG A 67 11.80 -1.24 -8.00
N LEU A 68 12.18 -2.01 -9.02
CA LEU A 68 12.20 -1.56 -10.41
C LEU A 68 10.79 -1.19 -10.91
N ALA A 69 9.78 -2.00 -10.60
CA ALA A 69 8.40 -1.72 -10.98
C ALA A 69 7.88 -0.41 -10.36
N LYS A 70 8.24 -0.11 -9.10
CA LYS A 70 7.91 1.19 -8.48
C LYS A 70 8.55 2.36 -9.23
N GLN A 71 9.84 2.27 -9.54
CA GLN A 71 10.54 3.30 -10.32
C GLN A 71 9.90 3.52 -11.71
N ILE A 72 9.53 2.44 -12.41
CA ILE A 72 8.85 2.52 -13.71
C ILE A 72 7.49 3.23 -13.57
N ARG A 73 6.68 2.85 -12.57
CA ARG A 73 5.35 3.45 -12.33
C ARG A 73 5.46 4.94 -12.02
N GLU A 74 6.43 5.34 -11.19
CA GLU A 74 6.69 6.74 -10.86
C GLU A 74 7.12 7.54 -12.09
N LYS A 75 8.11 7.04 -12.84
CA LYS A 75 8.57 7.69 -14.08
C LYS A 75 7.46 7.82 -15.11
N LYS A 76 6.59 6.79 -15.24
CA LYS A 76 5.40 6.83 -16.11
C LYS A 76 4.41 7.89 -15.66
N LYS A 77 4.11 7.99 -14.36
CA LYS A 77 3.24 9.04 -13.80
C LYS A 77 3.78 10.44 -14.08
N LEU A 78 5.07 10.67 -13.87
CA LEU A 78 5.71 11.95 -14.18
C LEU A 78 5.59 12.31 -15.67
N LYS A 79 5.78 11.34 -16.58
CA LYS A 79 5.60 11.56 -18.03
C LYS A 79 4.15 11.90 -18.39
N ILE A 80 3.17 11.26 -17.75
CA ILE A 80 1.75 11.59 -17.94
C ILE A 80 1.47 13.01 -17.44
N LEU A 81 1.99 13.40 -16.27
CA LEU A 81 1.82 14.76 -15.73
C LEU A 81 2.45 15.80 -16.66
N GLN A 82 3.68 15.58 -17.14
CA GLN A 82 4.33 16.44 -18.14
C GLN A 82 3.52 16.53 -19.44
N SER A 83 2.89 15.43 -19.87
CA SER A 83 2.05 15.43 -21.07
C SER A 83 0.77 16.25 -20.87
N LYS A 84 0.16 16.17 -19.67
CA LYS A 84 -1.02 16.96 -19.30
C LYS A 84 -0.67 18.44 -19.19
N GLU A 85 0.46 18.79 -18.57
CA GLU A 85 0.97 20.16 -18.49
C GLU A 85 1.18 20.78 -19.88
N LYS A 86 1.78 20.01 -20.80
CA LYS A 86 1.99 20.45 -22.19
C LYS A 86 0.69 20.58 -23.00
N ASN A 87 -0.45 20.13 -22.49
CA ASN A 87 -1.73 20.19 -23.18
C ASN A 87 -2.43 21.52 -22.89
N THR A 88 -1.97 22.58 -23.56
CA THR A 88 -2.54 23.92 -23.46
C THR A 88 -3.58 24.16 -24.56
N GLN A 89 -4.60 24.96 -24.27
CA GLN A 89 -5.60 25.37 -25.26
C GLN A 89 -4.98 26.45 -26.17
N GLY A 90 -4.43 26.04 -27.32
CA GLY A 90 -3.82 26.93 -28.30
C GLY A 90 -2.86 26.21 -29.26
N PRO A 91 -2.37 26.89 -30.32
CA PRO A 91 -1.39 26.32 -31.23
C PRO A 91 -0.06 26.06 -30.50
N ARG A 92 0.51 24.86 -30.68
CA ARG A 92 1.80 24.49 -30.09
C ARG A 92 2.96 25.08 -30.90
N MET A 93 3.83 25.83 -30.24
CA MET A 93 5.03 26.38 -30.87
C MET A 93 6.00 25.27 -31.31
N PRO A 94 6.57 25.34 -32.53
CA PRO A 94 7.54 24.35 -33.00
C PRO A 94 8.84 24.43 -32.20
N ARG A 95 9.48 23.28 -31.96
CA ARG A 95 10.74 23.20 -31.20
C ARG A 95 11.89 23.96 -31.85
N THR A 96 11.85 24.16 -33.17
CA THR A 96 12.86 24.94 -33.93
C THR A 96 12.86 26.42 -33.59
N ALA A 97 11.72 26.98 -33.17
CA ALA A 97 11.62 28.38 -32.79
C ALA A 97 12.19 28.67 -31.40
N LYS A 98 12.30 27.65 -30.52
CA LYS A 98 12.79 27.79 -29.15
C LYS A 98 14.26 27.40 -29.06
N LYS A 99 15.10 28.28 -28.49
CA LYS A 99 16.50 27.95 -28.17
C LYS A 99 16.54 26.94 -27.02
N VAL A 100 17.22 25.81 -27.23
CA VAL A 100 17.44 24.76 -26.21
C VAL A 100 18.68 25.10 -25.39
N GLN A 101 18.58 25.02 -24.06
CA GLN A 101 19.74 25.15 -23.18
C GLN A 101 20.55 23.85 -23.20
N ARG A 102 21.86 23.95 -23.48
CA ARG A 102 22.76 22.79 -23.59
C ARG A 102 22.83 21.98 -22.30
N LYS A 103 22.96 22.66 -21.15
CA LYS A 103 23.06 22.02 -19.84
C LYS A 103 21.91 21.06 -19.54
N VAL A 104 20.66 21.48 -19.81
CA VAL A 104 19.47 20.66 -19.57
C VAL A 104 19.47 19.39 -20.43
N LEU A 105 19.93 19.50 -21.69
CA LEU A 105 20.04 18.34 -22.58
C LEU A 105 21.16 17.40 -22.14
N GLU A 106 22.32 17.94 -21.76
CA GLU A 106 23.46 17.16 -21.25
C GLU A 106 23.07 16.40 -19.98
N ASP A 107 22.38 17.05 -19.04
CA ASP A 107 21.91 16.42 -17.79
C ASP A 107 20.93 15.27 -18.08
N GLU A 108 19.99 15.46 -19.02
CA GLU A 108 19.06 14.39 -19.44
C GLU A 108 19.79 13.22 -20.10
N MET A 109 20.77 13.47 -20.98
CA MET A 109 21.54 12.41 -21.66
C MET A 109 22.47 11.67 -20.71
N ARG A 110 23.11 12.36 -19.75
CA ARG A 110 23.89 11.73 -18.66
C ARG A 110 23.01 10.83 -17.80
N SER A 111 21.78 11.26 -17.50
CA SER A 111 20.82 10.43 -16.76
C SER A 111 20.43 9.14 -17.48
N LEU A 112 20.59 9.11 -18.82
CA LEU A 112 20.37 7.93 -19.66
C LEU A 112 21.65 7.11 -19.87
N GLY A 113 22.79 7.53 -19.29
CA GLY A 113 24.06 6.82 -19.36
C GLY A 113 24.95 7.19 -20.56
N VAL A 114 24.66 8.30 -21.25
CA VAL A 114 25.51 8.80 -22.34
C VAL A 114 26.63 9.67 -21.77
N ASP A 115 27.87 9.40 -22.16
CA ASP A 115 29.00 10.27 -21.86
C ASP A 115 28.91 11.55 -22.70
N MET A 116 28.90 12.70 -22.02
CA MET A 116 28.77 14.04 -22.62
C MET A 116 30.01 14.91 -22.31
N ASP A 117 31.13 14.28 -21.94
CA ASP A 117 32.41 14.96 -21.69
C ASP A 117 33.19 15.26 -22.99
N ASP A 118 33.09 14.38 -24.00
CA ASP A 118 33.63 14.63 -25.34
C ASP A 118 32.66 15.47 -26.20
N LYS A 119 33.03 16.73 -26.41
CA LYS A 119 32.19 17.75 -27.05
C LYS A 119 32.56 18.03 -28.51
N ASP A 120 33.61 17.37 -29.02
CA ASP A 120 34.14 17.65 -30.35
C ASP A 120 33.28 17.02 -31.47
N ASN A 121 32.51 15.98 -31.14
CA ASN A 121 31.58 15.31 -32.04
C ASN A 121 30.11 15.70 -31.83
N ALA A 122 29.81 16.60 -30.90
CA ALA A 122 28.44 16.98 -30.60
C ALA A 122 27.93 18.05 -31.59
N HIS A 123 26.92 17.69 -32.40
CA HIS A 123 26.27 18.60 -33.37
C HIS A 123 25.35 19.63 -32.68
N TYR A 124 25.90 20.47 -31.81
CA TYR A 124 25.17 21.60 -31.26
C TYR A 124 24.96 22.68 -32.34
N ALA A 125 23.77 23.28 -32.36
CA ALA A 125 23.54 24.48 -33.17
C ALA A 125 24.57 25.56 -32.78
N VAL A 126 25.37 26.00 -33.76
CA VAL A 126 26.29 27.11 -33.63
C VAL A 126 25.45 28.38 -33.48
N GLN A 127 25.68 29.17 -32.42
CA GLN A 127 24.98 30.43 -32.25
C GLN A 127 25.32 31.33 -33.45
N ALA A 128 24.33 31.66 -34.28
CA ALA A 128 24.43 32.80 -35.17
C ALA A 128 24.61 34.05 -34.28
N ARG A 129 25.68 34.80 -34.57
CA ARG A 129 26.10 36.02 -33.86
C ARG A 129 25.01 37.09 -33.90
#